data_AF-A0A7J4VKE4-F1
#
_entry.id   AF-A0A7J4VKE4-F1
#
_cell.length_a   1.000
_cell.length_b   1.000
_cell.length_c   1.000
_cell.angle_alpha   90.00
_cell.angle_beta   90.00
_cell.angle_gamma   90.00
#
_symmetry.space_group_name_H-M   'P 1'
#
loop_
_entity.id
_entity.type
_entity.pdbx_description
1 polymer ?
#
loop_
_entity_poly.entity_id
_entity_poly.type
_entity_poly.pdbx_seq_one_letter_code
_entity_poly.pdbx_strand_id
1 'polypeptide(L)'
;MKLIKTLTLMGLLLALPACAASTKFVSPPPVPVLAKPDSALTKDCNKPVDIGSADLPQAKLEKFWMRDRQSLVECGRGKAALRDFYADRDARLAVPTPRPAAGGVAQ
;
A
#
# COMPACT_ATOMS: atom_id res chain seq x y z
N MET A 1 35.02 -40.84 -31.15
CA MET A 1 33.86 -39.92 -31.02
C MET A 1 33.31 -39.76 -29.60
N LYS A 2 33.53 -40.69 -28.64
CA LYS A 2 33.03 -40.57 -27.26
C LYS A 2 33.70 -39.47 -26.43
N LEU A 3 35.02 -39.31 -26.57
CA LEU A 3 35.82 -38.31 -25.84
C LEU A 3 35.48 -36.85 -26.22
N ILE A 4 35.22 -36.60 -27.51
CA ILE A 4 34.83 -35.26 -27.98
C ILE A 4 33.46 -34.88 -27.41
N LYS A 5 32.53 -35.84 -27.31
CA LYS A 5 31.19 -35.64 -26.75
C LYS A 5 31.21 -35.39 -25.24
N THR A 6 32.11 -36.03 -24.49
CA THR A 6 32.28 -35.76 -23.06
C THR A 6 32.93 -34.40 -22.80
N LEU A 7 33.89 -33.99 -23.64
CA LEU A 7 34.53 -32.69 -23.54
C LEU A 7 33.56 -31.54 -23.84
N THR A 8 32.70 -31.68 -24.86
CA THR A 8 31.69 -30.67 -25.16
C THR A 8 30.60 -30.56 -24.09
N LEU A 9 30.19 -31.69 -23.49
CA LEU A 9 29.17 -31.68 -22.42
C LEU A 9 29.69 -31.02 -21.14
N MET A 10 30.95 -31.29 -20.77
CA MET A 10 31.59 -30.65 -19.61
C MET A 10 31.85 -29.15 -19.84
N GLY A 11 32.24 -28.77 -21.05
CA GLY A 11 32.36 -27.34 -21.41
C GLY A 11 31.03 -26.60 -21.31
N LEU A 12 29.92 -27.23 -21.69
CA LEU A 12 28.59 -26.64 -21.59
C LEU A 12 28.15 -26.48 -20.12
N LEU A 13 28.43 -27.46 -19.26
CA LEU A 13 28.12 -27.43 -17.83
C LEU A 13 28.89 -26.34 -17.06
N LEU A 14 30.11 -26.03 -17.49
CA LEU A 14 30.95 -24.98 -16.89
C LEU A 14 30.59 -23.56 -17.35
N ALA A 15 29.86 -23.40 -18.45
CA ALA A 15 29.45 -22.09 -18.98
C ALA A 15 28.11 -21.57 -18.40
N LEU A 16 27.28 -22.44 -17.82
CA LEU A 16 25.97 -22.08 -17.26
C LEU A 16 25.98 -21.20 -15.99
N PRO A 17 26.94 -21.31 -15.04
CA PRO A 17 26.89 -20.49 -13.83
C PRO A 17 27.44 -19.06 -14.02
N ALA A 18 27.99 -18.73 -15.19
CA ALA A 18 28.63 -17.43 -15.44
C ALA A 18 27.66 -16.23 -15.49
N CYS A 19 26.35 -16.46 -15.55
CA CYS A 19 25.33 -15.39 -15.50
C CYS A 19 24.74 -15.14 -14.10
N ALA A 20 25.17 -15.85 -13.06
CA ALA A 20 24.57 -15.71 -11.72
C ALA A 20 25.11 -14.52 -10.90
N ALA A 21 26.20 -13.88 -11.32
CA ALA A 21 26.93 -12.94 -10.47
C ALA A 21 27.28 -11.62 -11.18
N SER A 22 26.28 -10.79 -11.48
CA SER A 22 26.50 -9.34 -11.59
C SER A 22 25.19 -8.56 -11.49
N THR A 23 24.38 -8.79 -10.47
CA THR A 23 23.47 -7.72 -10.03
C THR A 23 24.34 -6.72 -9.29
N LYS A 24 24.68 -5.59 -9.93
CA LYS A 24 25.38 -4.51 -9.23
C LYS A 24 24.56 -4.16 -7.99
N PHE A 25 25.20 -4.11 -6.83
CA PHE A 25 24.57 -3.59 -5.63
C PHE A 25 24.27 -2.11 -5.89
N VAL A 26 23.04 -1.82 -6.32
CA VAL A 26 22.52 -0.47 -6.37
C VAL A 26 22.12 -0.15 -4.94
N SER A 27 22.66 0.94 -4.38
CA SER A 27 22.21 1.43 -3.07
C SER A 27 20.67 1.40 -3.05
N PRO A 28 20.04 0.95 -1.95
CA PRO A 28 18.59 0.96 -1.85
C PRO A 28 18.07 2.34 -2.27
N PRO A 29 17.08 2.41 -3.17
CA PRO A 29 16.53 3.69 -3.57
C PRO A 29 16.06 4.43 -2.31
N PRO A 30 16.18 5.76 -2.28
CA PRO A 30 15.66 6.54 -1.17
C PRO A 30 14.19 6.20 -0.94
N VAL A 31 13.77 6.21 0.32
CA VAL A 31 12.41 5.83 0.69
C VAL A 31 11.42 6.66 -0.13
N PRO A 32 10.49 6.05 -0.86
CA PRO A 32 9.58 6.80 -1.72
C PRO A 32 8.69 7.71 -0.85
N VAL A 33 8.78 9.02 -1.12
CA VAL A 33 7.91 10.01 -0.46
C VAL A 33 6.62 10.11 -1.26
N LEU A 34 5.55 9.52 -0.74
CA LEU A 34 4.23 9.62 -1.33
C LEU A 34 3.53 10.90 -0.88
N ALA A 35 2.78 11.53 -1.79
CA ALA A 35 1.91 12.63 -1.43
C ALA A 35 0.87 12.17 -0.38
N LYS A 36 0.53 13.08 0.54
CA LYS A 36 -0.58 12.88 1.47
C LYS A 36 -1.89 12.74 0.68
N PRO A 37 -2.85 11.95 1.20
CA PRO A 37 -4.17 11.87 0.60
C PRO A 37 -4.86 13.23 0.57
N ASP A 38 -5.75 13.42 -0.40
CA ASP A 38 -6.60 14.62 -0.45
C ASP A 38 -7.48 14.69 0.81
N SER A 39 -7.32 15.79 1.56
CA SER A 39 -8.06 16.11 2.77
C SER A 39 -9.58 16.05 2.56
N ALA A 40 -10.06 16.36 1.36
CA ALA A 40 -11.49 16.31 1.03
C ALA A 40 -12.06 14.90 1.07
N LEU A 41 -11.24 13.88 0.81
CA LEU A 41 -11.63 12.47 0.80
C LEU A 41 -11.57 11.85 2.20
N THR A 42 -10.68 12.33 3.07
CA THR A 42 -10.47 11.79 4.43
C THR A 42 -11.15 12.58 5.54
N LYS A 43 -11.74 13.75 5.25
CA LYS A 43 -12.53 14.52 6.24
C LYS A 43 -13.72 13.73 6.75
N ASP A 44 -14.28 14.11 7.89
CA ASP A 44 -15.48 13.44 8.44
C ASP A 44 -16.71 13.56 7.52
N CYS A 45 -17.72 12.74 7.81
CA CYS A 45 -19.02 12.84 7.14
C CYS A 45 -19.73 14.13 7.53
N ASN A 46 -20.49 14.69 6.60
CA ASN A 46 -21.31 15.86 6.90
C ASN A 46 -22.32 15.53 7.98
N LYS A 47 -22.68 16.53 8.78
CA LYS A 47 -23.79 16.42 9.73
C LYS A 47 -25.11 16.25 8.97
N PRO A 48 -26.15 15.68 9.62
CA PRO A 48 -27.50 15.67 9.09
C PRO A 48 -27.93 17.07 8.60
N VAL A 49 -28.74 17.12 7.54
CA VAL A 49 -29.27 18.38 7.01
C VAL A 49 -30.23 19.00 8.03
N ASP A 50 -30.05 20.29 8.33
CA ASP A 50 -30.99 21.05 9.14
C ASP A 50 -32.26 21.33 8.32
N ILE A 51 -33.40 20.85 8.84
CA ILE A 51 -34.72 20.98 8.21
C ILE A 51 -35.56 22.09 8.86
N GLY A 52 -34.97 22.85 9.79
CA GLY A 52 -35.63 23.93 10.53
C GLY A 52 -36.62 23.42 11.57
N SER A 53 -37.45 24.34 12.07
CA SER A 53 -38.43 24.11 13.14
C SER A 53 -39.87 23.90 12.65
N ALA A 54 -40.05 23.59 11.37
CA ALA A 54 -41.38 23.37 10.81
C ALA A 54 -41.98 22.05 11.33
N ASP A 55 -43.28 22.07 11.63
CA ASP A 55 -44.00 20.87 12.06
C ASP A 55 -43.98 19.82 10.95
N LEU A 56 -43.30 18.70 11.23
CA LEU A 56 -43.20 17.57 10.32
C LEU A 56 -44.17 16.47 10.78
N PRO A 57 -45.00 15.91 9.87
CA PRO A 57 -45.79 14.74 10.21
C PRO A 57 -44.85 13.58 10.56
N GLN A 58 -45.23 12.80 11.57
CA GLN A 58 -44.40 11.71 12.12
C GLN A 58 -43.84 10.77 11.03
N ALA A 59 -44.69 10.33 10.10
CA ALA A 59 -44.28 9.44 9.01
C ALA A 59 -43.17 10.03 8.11
N LYS A 60 -43.11 11.36 7.97
CA LYS A 60 -42.07 12.05 7.20
C LYS A 60 -40.78 12.19 8.01
N LEU A 61 -40.90 12.51 9.30
CA LEU A 61 -39.77 12.56 10.23
C LEU A 61 -39.04 11.22 10.30
N GLU A 62 -39.77 10.12 10.45
CA GLU A 62 -39.20 8.77 10.49
C GLU A 62 -38.47 8.41 9.19
N LYS A 63 -39.05 8.75 8.04
CA LYS A 63 -38.39 8.56 6.73
C LYS A 63 -37.09 9.33 6.61
N PHE A 64 -37.04 10.59 7.05
CA PHE A 64 -35.82 11.37 7.03
C PHE A 64 -34.78 10.82 7.99
N TRP A 65 -35.18 10.44 9.21
CA TRP A 65 -34.29 9.83 10.18
C TRP A 65 -33.64 8.55 9.66
N MET A 66 -34.43 7.63 9.08
CA MET A 66 -33.91 6.38 8.52
C MET A 66 -32.91 6.63 7.40
N ARG A 67 -33.24 7.52 6.45
CA ARG A 67 -32.38 7.84 5.31
C ARG A 67 -31.08 8.50 5.75
N ASP A 68 -31.17 9.46 6.66
CA ASP A 68 -30.00 10.19 7.13
C ASP A 68 -29.05 9.27 7.91
N ARG A 69 -29.60 8.44 8.81
CA ARG A 69 -28.82 7.41 9.52
C ARG A 69 -28.13 6.44 8.56
N GLN A 70 -28.83 5.97 7.53
CA GLN A 70 -28.23 5.10 6.51
C GLN A 70 -27.07 5.80 5.77
N SER A 71 -27.29 7.04 5.33
CA SER A 71 -26.28 7.86 4.64
C SER A 71 -25.03 8.07 5.50
N LEU A 72 -25.20 8.35 6.80
CA LEU A 72 -24.09 8.52 7.74
C LEU A 72 -23.28 7.23 7.92
N VAL A 73 -23.96 6.08 8.01
CA VAL A 73 -23.29 4.78 8.13
C VAL A 73 -22.51 4.45 6.86
N GLU A 74 -23.11 4.63 5.69
CA GLU A 74 -22.47 4.36 4.40
C GLU A 74 -21.26 5.27 4.17
N CYS A 75 -21.41 6.58 4.42
CA CYS A 75 -20.31 7.53 4.34
C CYS A 75 -19.20 7.16 5.33
N GLY A 76 -19.55 6.86 6.58
CA GLY A 76 -18.58 6.51 7.62
C GLY A 76 -17.76 5.27 7.25
N ARG A 77 -18.43 4.21 6.77
CA ARG A 77 -17.75 2.99 6.31
C ARG A 77 -16.79 3.25 5.16
N GLY A 78 -17.21 4.00 4.14
CA GLY A 78 -16.38 4.31 2.99
C GLY A 78 -15.13 5.12 3.35
N LYS A 79 -15.31 6.17 4.18
CA LYS A 79 -14.21 7.02 4.60
C LYS A 79 -13.25 6.34 5.57
N ALA A 80 -13.77 5.51 6.48
CA ALA A 80 -12.94 4.69 7.36
C ALA A 80 -12.04 3.75 6.54
N ALA A 81 -12.62 3.02 5.58
CA ALA A 81 -11.85 2.12 4.70
C ALA A 81 -10.73 2.85 3.95
N LEU A 82 -10.99 4.07 3.46
CA LEU A 82 -9.97 4.87 2.78
C LEU A 82 -8.85 5.33 3.73
N ARG A 83 -9.21 5.77 4.94
CA ARG A 83 -8.23 6.16 5.97
C ARG A 83 -7.37 4.98 6.39
N ASP A 84 -7.98 3.82 6.61
CA ASP A 84 -7.29 2.59 7.01
C ASP A 84 -6.30 2.14 5.92
N PHE A 85 -6.70 2.23 4.65
CA PHE A 85 -5.81 1.96 3.53
C PHE A 85 -4.57 2.87 3.54
N TYR A 86 -4.74 4.19 3.70
CA TYR A 86 -3.60 5.10 3.74
C TYR A 86 -2.72 4.89 4.96
N ALA A 87 -3.31 4.60 6.12
CA ALA A 87 -2.57 4.28 7.33
C ALA A 87 -1.71 3.01 7.18
N ASP A 88 -2.27 1.94 6.63
CA ASP A 88 -1.54 0.69 6.35
C ASP A 88 -0.40 0.92 5.34
N ARG A 89 -0.70 1.57 4.21
CA ARG A 89 0.29 1.90 3.18
C ARG A 89 1.47 2.65 3.78
N ASP A 90 1.20 3.72 4.52
CA ASP A 90 2.23 4.59 5.07
C ASP A 90 3.03 3.88 6.17
N ALA A 91 2.40 3.03 7.00
CA ALA A 91 3.09 2.21 7.99
C ALA A 91 4.09 1.23 7.35
N ARG A 92 3.70 0.58 6.24
CA ARG A 92 4.56 -0.35 5.49
C ARG A 92 5.75 0.34 4.83
N LEU A 93 5.62 1.61 4.48
CA LEU A 93 6.69 2.42 3.88
C LEU A 93 7.60 3.09 4.92
N ALA A 94 7.09 3.32 6.14
CA ALA A 94 7.83 3.97 7.20
C ALA A 94 8.88 3.07 7.87
N VAL A 95 8.83 1.75 7.68
CA VAL A 95 9.82 0.82 8.27
C VAL A 95 11.18 1.01 7.59
N PRO A 96 12.19 1.54 8.29
CA PRO A 96 13.56 1.44 7.81
C PRO A 96 13.94 -0.03 7.97
N THR A 97 14.18 -0.75 6.88
CA THR A 97 14.90 -2.03 6.97
C THR A 97 16.17 -1.79 7.77
N PRO A 98 16.41 -2.49 8.91
CA PRO A 98 17.68 -2.40 9.60
C PRO A 98 18.74 -2.91 8.63
N ARG A 99 19.60 -2.02 8.16
CA ARG A 99 20.75 -2.39 7.34
C ARG A 99 21.77 -3.00 8.32
N PRO A 100 22.11 -4.30 8.24
CA PRO A 100 23.26 -4.79 8.98
C PRO A 100 24.47 -3.96 8.53
N ALA A 101 25.18 -3.37 9.49
CA ALA A 101 26.39 -2.62 9.23
C ALA A 101 27.34 -3.51 8.43
N ALA A 102 27.59 -3.15 7.17
CA ALA A 102 28.50 -3.88 6.32
C ALA A 102 29.86 -3.92 7.04
N GLY A 103 30.32 -5.14 7.28
CA GLY A 103 31.54 -5.42 8.03
C GLY A 103 32.71 -4.61 7.50
N GLY A 104 33.53 -4.14 8.43
CA GLY A 104 34.85 -3.65 8.13
C GLY A 104 35.65 -4.72 7.40
N VAL A 105 36.29 -4.32 6.32
CA VAL A 105 37.40 -5.08 5.74
C VAL A 105 38.64 -4.25 6.01
N ALA A 106 39.35 -4.64 7.05
CA ALA A 106 40.79 -4.42 7.14
C ALA A 106 41.45 -5.60 6.41
N GLN A 107 42.13 -5.28 5.30
CA GLN A 107 43.34 -5.94 4.81
C GLN A 107 43.95 -5.06 3.73
#